data_AF-A0A8G2DXH0-F1
#
_entry.id   AF-A0A8G2DXH0-F1
#
_cell.length_a   1.000
_cell.length_b   1.000
_cell.length_c   1.000
_cell.angle_alpha   90.00
_cell.angle_beta   90.00
_cell.angle_gamma   90.00
#
_symmetry.space_group_name_H-M   'P 1'
#
loop_
_entity.id
_entity.type
_entity.pdbx_description
1 polymer ?
#
loop_
_entity_poly.entity_id
_entity_poly.type
_entity_poly.pdbx_seq_one_letter_code
_entity_poly.pdbx_strand_id
1 'polypeptide(L)'
;MAGELRAERDSVLRELTRDEIAHRRSLCASGQMPASVARVRASGFQTLSASERCVTVLTRAGRDGSLRYVSQQDGRITPAIAFDSGFVEAYLKREAVPADTPAMATLLPVADRCLAQNEPNTRLCNTAGYLLGTRAARGELVPVS
;
A
#
# COMPACT_ATOMS: atom_id res chain seq x y z
N MET A 1 12.75 -18.00 2.73
CA MET A 1 12.05 -16.99 3.56
C MET A 1 12.10 -15.60 2.91
N ALA A 2 13.10 -14.74 3.15
CA ALA A 2 13.16 -13.40 2.50
C ALA A 2 13.16 -13.44 0.95
N GLY A 3 13.67 -14.51 0.35
CA GLY A 3 13.63 -14.72 -1.11
C GLY A 3 12.22 -14.89 -1.68
N GLU A 4 11.32 -15.57 -0.96
CA GLU A 4 9.93 -15.79 -1.41
C GLU A 4 9.12 -14.50 -1.37
N LEU A 5 9.23 -13.73 -0.28
CA LEU A 5 8.57 -12.43 -0.15
C LEU A 5 9.08 -11.44 -1.20
N ARG A 6 10.38 -11.49 -1.52
CA ARG A 6 10.95 -10.69 -2.61
C ARG A 6 10.39 -11.10 -3.97
N ALA A 7 10.30 -12.40 -4.24
CA ALA A 7 9.71 -12.91 -5.47
C ALA A 7 8.23 -12.50 -5.60
N GLU A 8 7.45 -12.58 -4.50
CA GLU A 8 6.07 -12.11 -4.48
C GLU A 8 5.96 -10.62 -4.83
N ARG A 9 6.76 -9.77 -4.16
CA ARG A 9 6.79 -8.32 -4.42
C ARG A 9 7.15 -8.04 -5.87
N ASP A 10 8.20 -8.69 -6.38
CA ASP A 10 8.71 -8.45 -7.72
C ASP A 10 7.72 -8.95 -8.80
N SER A 11 6.98 -10.03 -8.54
CA SER A 11 5.86 -10.50 -9.38
C SER A 11 4.75 -9.44 -9.47
N VAL A 12 4.34 -8.83 -8.34
CA VAL A 12 3.39 -7.70 -8.36
C VAL A 12 3.91 -6.53 -9.19
N LEU A 13 5.20 -6.24 -9.12
CA LEU A 13 5.80 -5.11 -9.82
C LEU A 13 6.01 -5.33 -11.32
N ARG A 14 6.04 -6.58 -11.80
CA ARG A 14 6.51 -6.90 -13.16
C ARG A 14 5.58 -7.79 -13.97
N GLU A 15 4.89 -8.72 -13.32
CA GLU A 15 4.22 -9.83 -13.99
C GLU A 15 2.70 -9.65 -14.04
N LEU A 16 2.11 -9.05 -13.01
CA LEU A 16 0.66 -8.87 -12.95
C LEU A 16 0.16 -7.90 -14.03
N THR A 17 -0.99 -8.26 -14.59
CA THR A 17 -1.73 -7.43 -15.54
C THR A 17 -2.32 -6.19 -14.87
N ARG A 18 -2.69 -5.19 -15.67
CA ARG A 18 -3.33 -3.97 -15.18
C ARG A 18 -4.64 -4.26 -14.44
N ASP A 19 -5.41 -5.24 -14.90
CA ASP A 19 -6.68 -5.61 -14.28
C ASP A 19 -6.47 -6.29 -12.92
N GLU A 20 -5.46 -7.15 -12.79
CA GLU A 20 -5.09 -7.75 -11.50
C GLU A 20 -4.60 -6.69 -10.51
N ILE A 21 -3.85 -5.69 -10.97
CA ILE A 21 -3.42 -4.55 -10.15
C ILE A 21 -4.62 -3.70 -9.73
N ALA A 22 -5.55 -3.42 -10.63
CA ALA A 22 -6.78 -2.69 -10.31
C ALA A 22 -7.64 -3.44 -9.29
N HIS A 23 -7.79 -4.76 -9.44
CA HIS A 23 -8.50 -5.61 -8.49
C HIS A 23 -7.83 -5.62 -7.11
N ARG A 24 -6.51 -5.84 -7.05
CA ARG A 24 -5.79 -5.81 -5.76
C ARG A 24 -5.86 -4.43 -5.10
N ARG A 25 -5.85 -3.37 -5.89
CA ARG A 25 -5.98 -2.00 -5.38
C ARG A 25 -7.36 -1.76 -4.77
N SER A 26 -8.43 -2.31 -5.34
CA SER A 26 -9.76 -2.18 -4.74
C SER A 26 -9.81 -2.84 -3.36
N LEU A 27 -9.16 -4.00 -3.18
CA LEU A 27 -9.00 -4.65 -1.87
C LEU A 27 -8.23 -3.80 -0.85
N CYS A 28 -7.23 -3.04 -1.32
CA CYS A 28 -6.50 -2.10 -0.46
C CYS A 28 -7.38 -0.94 -0.03
N ALA A 29 -8.03 -0.26 -0.97
CA ALA A 29 -8.89 0.89 -0.68
C ALA A 29 -10.12 0.50 0.17
N SER A 30 -10.61 -0.73 0.05
CA SER A 30 -11.74 -1.23 0.85
C SER A 30 -11.33 -1.80 2.21
N GLY A 31 -10.03 -1.87 2.54
CA GLY A 31 -9.54 -2.49 3.78
C GLY A 31 -9.74 -4.02 3.84
N GLN A 32 -9.88 -4.69 2.69
CA GLN A 32 -10.06 -6.15 2.62
C GLN A 32 -8.74 -6.92 2.50
N MET A 33 -7.62 -6.23 2.21
CA MET A 33 -6.31 -6.85 2.06
C MET A 33 -5.86 -7.67 3.29
N PRO A 34 -6.05 -7.22 4.54
CA PRO A 34 -5.65 -8.01 5.72
C PRO A 34 -6.34 -9.38 5.80
N ALA A 35 -7.64 -9.45 5.48
CA ALA A 35 -8.36 -10.71 5.43
C ALA A 35 -7.84 -11.62 4.30
N SER A 36 -7.48 -11.05 3.14
CA SER A 36 -6.86 -11.80 2.06
C SER A 36 -5.50 -12.38 2.46
N VAL A 37 -4.66 -11.59 3.13
CA VAL A 37 -3.35 -12.02 3.64
C VAL A 37 -3.51 -13.12 4.70
N ALA A 38 -4.47 -12.95 5.62
CA ALA A 38 -4.76 -13.95 6.65
C ALA A 38 -5.16 -15.31 6.05
N ARG A 39 -5.97 -15.34 4.97
CA ARG A 39 -6.33 -16.59 4.28
C ARG A 39 -5.14 -17.30 3.65
N VAL A 40 -4.23 -16.55 3.02
CA VAL A 40 -3.00 -17.11 2.44
C VAL A 40 -2.12 -17.72 3.54
N ARG A 41 -1.95 -17.01 4.66
CA ARG A 41 -1.18 -17.49 5.81
C ARG A 41 -1.81 -18.72 6.47
N ALA A 42 -3.14 -18.75 6.60
CA ALA A 42 -3.86 -19.90 7.13
C ALA A 42 -3.70 -21.16 6.28
N SER A 43 -3.34 -21.00 5.00
CA SER A 43 -3.04 -22.09 4.07
C SER A 43 -1.57 -22.56 4.15
N GLY A 44 -0.78 -22.05 5.10
CA GLY A 44 0.61 -22.43 5.33
C GLY A 44 1.64 -21.65 4.50
N PHE A 45 1.21 -20.70 3.67
CA PHE A 45 2.12 -19.91 2.83
C PHE A 45 2.64 -18.67 3.54
N GLN A 46 3.93 -18.37 3.33
CA GLN A 46 4.46 -17.06 3.64
C GLN A 46 3.98 -16.05 2.60
N THR A 47 3.62 -14.85 3.06
CA THR A 47 3.22 -13.78 2.17
C THR A 47 3.43 -12.41 2.82
N LEU A 48 3.63 -11.42 1.97
CA LEU A 48 3.70 -10.00 2.33
C LEU A 48 2.55 -9.60 3.27
N SER A 49 2.83 -8.65 4.16
CA SER A 49 1.81 -8.00 4.97
C SER A 49 0.80 -7.24 4.10
N ALA A 50 -0.29 -6.77 4.71
CA ALA A 50 -1.29 -6.00 3.98
C ALA A 50 -0.71 -4.67 3.48
N SER A 51 0.07 -3.99 4.35
CA SER A 51 0.77 -2.75 4.00
C SER A 51 1.80 -2.97 2.90
N GLU A 52 2.62 -4.02 2.99
CA GLU A 52 3.63 -4.33 2.00
C GLU A 52 3.00 -4.62 0.63
N ARG A 53 1.94 -5.43 0.58
CA ARG A 53 1.18 -5.67 -0.65
C ARG A 53 0.58 -4.38 -1.21
N CYS A 54 -0.12 -3.61 -0.37
CA CYS A 54 -0.83 -2.43 -0.85
C CYS A 54 0.10 -1.34 -1.35
N VAL A 55 1.21 -1.07 -0.65
CA VAL A 55 2.23 -0.13 -1.13
C VAL A 55 2.83 -0.61 -2.45
N THR A 56 3.10 -1.91 -2.59
CA THR A 56 3.64 -2.49 -3.84
C THR A 56 2.65 -2.35 -5.01
N VAL A 57 1.37 -2.65 -4.78
CA VAL A 57 0.28 -2.52 -5.77
C VAL A 57 0.09 -1.06 -6.19
N LEU A 58 0.06 -0.13 -5.22
CA LEU A 58 -0.08 1.30 -5.51
C LEU A 58 1.12 1.86 -6.27
N THR A 59 2.33 1.41 -5.92
CA THR A 59 3.56 1.75 -6.66
C THR A 59 3.47 1.25 -8.10
N ARG A 60 3.01 0.01 -8.32
CA ARG A 60 2.83 -0.54 -9.68
C ARG A 60 1.81 0.27 -10.48
N ALA A 61 0.64 0.55 -9.90
CA ALA A 61 -0.39 1.38 -10.51
C ALA A 61 0.12 2.80 -10.85
N GLY A 62 0.95 3.37 -9.97
CA GLY A 62 1.63 4.64 -10.21
C GLY A 62 2.59 4.60 -11.39
N ARG A 63 3.38 3.52 -11.53
CA ARG A 63 4.28 3.30 -12.68
C ARG A 63 3.52 3.10 -13.99
N ASP A 64 2.34 2.50 -13.92
CA ASP A 64 1.45 2.31 -15.07
C ASP A 64 0.67 3.57 -15.48
N GLY A 65 0.73 4.65 -14.68
CA GLY A 65 -0.07 5.85 -14.91
C GLY A 65 -1.56 5.65 -14.62
N SER A 66 -1.94 4.61 -13.88
CA SER A 66 -3.34 4.26 -13.56
C SER A 66 -3.75 4.62 -12.14
N LEU A 67 -2.88 5.31 -11.39
CA LEU A 67 -3.13 5.74 -10.02
C LEU A 67 -4.10 6.94 -10.02
N ARG A 68 -5.19 6.83 -9.25
CA ARG A 68 -6.30 7.80 -9.19
C ARG A 68 -6.98 7.76 -7.83
N TYR A 69 -7.53 8.85 -7.34
CA TYR A 69 -8.25 8.85 -6.07
C TYR A 69 -9.40 7.84 -6.06
N VAL A 70 -9.61 7.19 -4.92
CA VAL A 70 -10.73 6.27 -4.68
C VAL A 70 -11.60 6.85 -3.56
N SER A 71 -12.91 6.78 -3.76
CA SER A 71 -13.91 7.12 -2.75
C SER A 71 -14.89 5.97 -2.57
N GLN A 72 -15.45 5.83 -1.38
CA GLN A 72 -16.61 4.96 -1.17
C GLN A 72 -17.87 5.63 -1.75
N GLN A 73 -18.84 4.81 -2.16
CA GLN A 73 -20.11 5.29 -2.73
C GLN A 73 -20.91 6.13 -1.74
N ASP A 74 -20.79 5.86 -0.44
CA ASP A 74 -21.45 6.61 0.64
C ASP A 74 -20.67 7.86 1.09
N GLY A 75 -19.55 8.17 0.42
CA GLY A 75 -18.70 9.32 0.74
C GLY A 75 -17.88 9.17 2.03
N ARG A 76 -17.92 8.04 2.73
CA ARG A 76 -17.16 7.85 3.97
C ARG A 76 -15.67 7.73 3.70
N ILE A 77 -14.89 8.45 4.49
CA ILE A 77 -13.43 8.31 4.51
C ILE A 77 -13.07 7.30 5.60
N THR A 78 -12.85 6.05 5.19
CA THR A 78 -12.30 5.03 6.08
C THR A 78 -10.78 5.22 6.26
N PRO A 79 -10.19 4.70 7.35
CA PRO A 79 -8.73 4.63 7.51
C PRO A 79 -7.97 4.12 6.26
N ALA A 80 -8.48 3.07 5.60
CA ALA A 80 -7.89 2.55 4.37
C ALA A 80 -7.98 3.54 3.18
N ILE A 81 -9.10 4.25 3.02
CA ILE A 81 -9.26 5.30 2.00
C ILE A 81 -8.36 6.50 2.29
N ALA A 82 -8.26 6.91 3.56
CA ALA A 82 -7.38 7.99 3.96
C ALA A 82 -5.92 7.69 3.60
N PHE A 83 -5.49 6.44 3.86
CA PHE A 83 -4.19 5.92 3.47
C PHE A 83 -4.00 5.94 1.94
N ASP A 84 -4.92 5.36 1.15
CA ASP A 84 -4.83 5.37 -0.33
C ASP A 84 -4.75 6.80 -0.85
N SER A 85 -5.58 7.71 -0.32
CA SER A 85 -5.63 9.11 -0.76
C SER A 85 -4.31 9.83 -0.53
N GLY A 86 -3.69 9.65 0.65
CA GLY A 86 -2.39 10.24 0.97
C GLY A 86 -1.30 9.69 0.05
N PHE A 87 -1.30 8.38 -0.21
CA PHE A 87 -0.35 7.75 -1.12
C PHE A 87 -0.49 8.30 -2.55
N VAL A 88 -1.72 8.34 -3.08
CA VAL A 88 -2.03 8.86 -4.42
C VAL A 88 -1.54 10.29 -4.55
N GLU A 89 -1.88 11.15 -3.59
CA GLU A 89 -1.48 12.55 -3.58
C GLU A 89 0.04 12.70 -3.67
N ALA A 90 0.77 12.08 -2.74
CA ALA A 90 2.22 12.22 -2.67
C ALA A 90 2.93 11.62 -3.90
N TYR A 91 2.47 10.45 -4.36
CA TYR A 91 3.08 9.78 -5.51
C TYR A 91 2.97 10.63 -6.79
N LEU A 92 1.81 11.26 -6.99
CA LEU A 92 1.55 12.09 -8.16
C LEU A 92 2.29 13.44 -8.09
N LYS A 93 2.41 14.05 -6.90
CA LYS A 93 3.15 15.31 -6.73
C LYS A 93 4.66 15.17 -6.95
N ARG A 94 5.24 13.98 -6.68
CA ARG A 94 6.68 13.69 -6.82
C ARG A 94 7.58 14.65 -6.04
N GLU A 95 7.15 15.04 -4.85
CA GLU A 95 7.91 15.91 -3.97
C GLU A 95 9.19 15.24 -3.47
N ALA A 96 10.17 16.06 -3.04
CA ALA A 96 11.35 15.56 -2.37
C ALA A 96 10.95 14.92 -1.02
N VAL A 97 11.60 13.81 -0.65
CA VAL A 97 11.46 13.22 0.69
C VAL A 97 12.33 14.03 1.65
N PRO A 98 11.74 14.67 2.68
CA PRO A 98 12.52 15.35 3.72
C PRO A 98 13.53 14.40 4.39
N ALA A 99 14.71 14.90 4.76
CA ALA A 99 15.79 14.08 5.32
C ALA A 99 15.40 13.38 6.65
N ASP A 100 14.46 13.97 7.38
CA ASP A 100 13.90 13.49 8.65
C ASP A 100 12.71 12.54 8.48
N THR A 101 12.35 12.17 7.24
CA THR A 101 11.23 11.26 6.98
C THR A 101 11.50 9.87 7.57
N PRO A 102 10.58 9.32 8.38
CA PRO A 102 10.71 7.96 8.92
C PRO A 102 10.95 6.91 7.83
N ALA A 103 11.76 5.89 8.14
CA ALA A 103 12.02 4.78 7.24
C ALA A 103 10.72 3.99 6.93
N MET A 104 10.64 3.34 5.76
CA MET A 104 9.45 2.55 5.39
C MET A 104 9.11 1.49 6.45
N ALA A 105 10.11 0.82 7.03
CA ALA A 105 9.91 -0.17 8.08
C ALA A 105 9.18 0.39 9.32
N THR A 106 9.31 1.69 9.60
CA THR A 106 8.59 2.37 10.68
C THR A 106 7.16 2.72 10.30
N LEU A 107 6.90 2.96 9.01
CA LEU A 107 5.60 3.38 8.49
C LEU A 107 4.68 2.18 8.19
N LEU A 108 5.22 1.05 7.76
CA LEU A 108 4.45 -0.14 7.37
C LEU A 108 3.53 -0.66 8.50
N PRO A 109 3.94 -0.73 9.78
CA PRO A 109 3.03 -1.11 10.87
C PRO A 109 1.86 -0.14 11.07
N VAL A 110 2.06 1.15 10.81
CA VAL A 110 0.97 2.15 10.85
C VAL A 110 0.00 1.89 9.69
N ALA A 111 0.54 1.68 8.49
CA ALA A 111 -0.24 1.34 7.31
C ALA A 111 -1.03 0.04 7.50
N ASP A 112 -0.47 -0.98 8.15
CA ASP A 112 -1.20 -2.22 8.46
C ASP A 112 -2.40 -1.96 9.37
N ARG A 113 -2.27 -1.12 10.40
CA ARG A 113 -3.42 -0.74 11.25
C ARG A 113 -4.49 0.04 10.47
N CYS A 114 -4.07 0.94 9.57
CA CYS A 114 -4.99 1.68 8.71
C CYS A 114 -5.75 0.78 7.74
N LEU A 115 -5.05 -0.15 7.08
CA LEU A 115 -5.65 -1.10 6.14
C LEU A 115 -6.55 -2.12 6.86
N ALA A 116 -6.23 -2.45 8.12
CA ALA A 116 -7.07 -3.26 9.00
C ALA A 116 -8.24 -2.49 9.63
N GLN A 117 -8.41 -1.20 9.32
CA GLN A 117 -9.44 -0.34 9.89
C GLN A 117 -9.35 -0.20 11.43
N ASN A 118 -8.19 -0.49 12.01
CA ASN A 118 -7.94 -0.48 13.46
C ASN A 118 -7.26 0.81 13.95
N GLU A 119 -6.87 1.69 13.03
CA GLU A 119 -6.32 3.02 13.36
C GLU A 119 -7.43 4.07 13.23
N PRO A 120 -7.94 4.62 14.35
CA PRO A 120 -9.04 5.60 14.32
C PRO A 120 -8.61 6.97 13.79
N ASN A 121 -7.31 7.29 13.84
CA ASN A 121 -6.80 8.56 13.37
C ASN A 121 -6.61 8.56 11.83
N THR A 122 -7.66 8.97 11.11
CA THR A 122 -7.62 9.06 9.64
C THR A 122 -6.55 10.00 9.11
N ARG A 123 -6.20 11.06 9.86
CA ARG A 123 -5.09 11.95 9.50
C ARG A 123 -3.75 11.22 9.57
N LEU A 124 -3.53 10.40 10.60
CA LEU A 124 -2.33 9.56 10.69
C LEU A 124 -2.25 8.57 9.52
N CYS A 125 -3.37 7.95 9.14
CA CYS A 125 -3.41 7.06 7.98
C CYS A 125 -3.08 7.79 6.68
N ASN A 126 -3.64 8.99 6.48
CA ASN A 126 -3.30 9.84 5.35
C ASN A 126 -1.81 10.20 5.33
N THR A 127 -1.23 10.64 6.46
CA THR A 127 0.21 10.93 6.57
C THR A 127 1.07 9.70 6.27
N ALA A 128 0.71 8.52 6.80
CA ALA A 128 1.44 7.29 6.52
C ALA A 128 1.42 6.95 5.02
N GLY A 129 0.24 7.07 4.39
CA GLY A 129 0.09 6.93 2.94
C GLY A 129 0.95 7.91 2.18
N TYR A 130 0.91 9.19 2.56
CA TYR A 130 1.69 10.27 1.95
C TYR A 130 3.18 9.96 1.95
N LEU A 131 3.76 9.67 3.11
CA LEU A 131 5.20 9.41 3.24
C LEU A 131 5.63 8.16 2.44
N LEU A 132 4.81 7.11 2.42
CA LEU A 132 5.06 5.92 1.60
C LEU A 132 4.93 6.22 0.10
N GLY A 133 3.98 7.07 -0.29
CA GLY A 133 3.80 7.54 -1.66
C GLY A 133 4.98 8.36 -2.18
N THR A 134 5.50 9.28 -1.37
CA THR A 134 6.70 10.08 -1.71
C THR A 134 7.91 9.19 -1.95
N ARG A 135 8.14 8.19 -1.08
CA ARG A 135 9.24 7.23 -1.24
C ARG A 135 9.06 6.37 -2.50
N ALA A 136 7.86 5.86 -2.73
CA ALA A 136 7.55 5.07 -3.92
C ALA A 136 7.77 5.86 -5.23
N ALA A 137 7.41 7.15 -5.26
CA ALA A 137 7.66 8.01 -6.42
C ALA A 137 9.14 8.21 -6.74
N ARG A 138 10.03 8.07 -5.73
CA ARG A 138 11.50 8.07 -5.91
C ARG A 138 12.06 6.71 -6.32
N GLY A 139 11.22 5.70 -6.46
CA GLY A 139 11.62 4.34 -6.82
C GLY A 139 12.05 3.48 -5.64
N GLU A 140 11.89 3.95 -4.39
CA GLU A 140 12.10 3.10 -3.22
C GLU A 140 11.10 1.93 -3.24
N LEU A 141 11.61 0.74 -2.95
CA LEU A 141 10.80 -0.48 -2.87
C LEU A 141 10.54 -0.84 -1.41
N VAL A 142 9.36 -1.41 -1.17
CA VAL A 142 9.00 -1.98 0.13
C VAL A 142 10.11 -2.95 0.58
N PRO A 143 10.68 -2.76 1.80
CA PRO A 143 11.62 -3.70 2.36
C PRO A 143 10.90 -5.02 2.64
N VAL A 144 11.54 -6.13 2.29
CA VAL A 144 11.04 -7.49 2.58
C VAL A 144 12.04 -8.18 3.48
N SER A 145 11.57 -8.70 4.60
CA SER A 145 12.36 -9.38 5.63
C SER A 145 11.70 -10.69 6.01
#